data_AF-A0AAP3A5R7-F1
#
_entry.id   AF-A0AAP3A5R7-F1
#
_cell.length_a   1.000
_cell.length_b   1.000
_cell.length_c   1.000
_cell.angle_alpha   90.00
_cell.angle_beta   90.00
_cell.angle_gamma   90.00
#
_symmetry.space_group_name_H-M   'P 1'
#
loop_
_entity.id
_entity.type
_entity.pdbx_description
1 polymer ?
#
loop_
_entity_poly.entity_id
_entity_poly.type
_entity_poly.pdbx_seq_one_letter_code
_entity_poly.pdbx_strand_id
1 'polypeptide(L)'
;INSSIMLGAVCEMAQQKLDEVSRTTKAGMARVARETDEERQAKHKNRIGRPAKNQWYDRQAIADALAAGERPDEVAKRYGVGIATVYRIRKAAAAVA
;
A
#
# COMPACT_ATOMS: atom_id res chain seq x y z
N ILE A 1 -12.07 9.72 -48.28
CA ILE A 1 -11.31 9.08 -47.17
C ILE A 1 -12.33 8.59 -46.16
N ASN A 2 -12.42 7.27 -45.95
CA ASN A 2 -13.49 6.63 -45.16
C ASN A 2 -13.45 7.04 -43.69
N SER A 3 -14.56 7.51 -43.14
CA SER A 3 -14.71 7.97 -41.75
C SER A 3 -14.26 6.92 -40.70
N SER A 4 -14.32 5.64 -41.04
CA SER A 4 -13.83 4.54 -40.19
C SER A 4 -12.31 4.53 -40.00
N ILE A 5 -11.53 4.96 -41.00
CA ILE A 5 -10.06 5.02 -40.91
C ILE A 5 -9.65 6.18 -40.00
N MET A 6 -10.34 7.32 -40.13
CA MET A 6 -10.11 8.50 -39.28
C MET A 6 -10.42 8.20 -37.81
N LEU A 7 -11.51 7.47 -37.53
CA LEU A 7 -11.86 7.07 -36.17
C LEU A 7 -10.82 6.13 -35.55
N GLY A 8 -10.32 5.16 -36.33
CA GLY A 8 -9.26 4.25 -35.88
C GLY A 8 -7.97 4.99 -35.52
N ALA A 9 -7.52 5.90 -36.40
CA ALA A 9 -6.32 6.70 -36.15
C ALA A 9 -6.47 7.60 -34.90
N VAL A 10 -7.64 8.20 -34.70
CA VAL A 10 -7.91 9.03 -33.50
C VAL A 10 -7.90 8.18 -32.22
N CYS A 11 -8.50 6.99 -32.24
CA CYS A 11 -8.48 6.06 -31.11
C CYS A 11 -7.05 5.59 -30.77
N GLU A 12 -6.24 5.26 -31.78
CA GLU A 12 -4.85 4.86 -31.58
C GLU A 12 -4.01 6.00 -30.98
N MET A 13 -4.15 7.22 -31.49
CA MET A 13 -3.47 8.39 -30.94
C MET A 13 -3.91 8.69 -29.50
N ALA A 14 -5.20 8.54 -29.18
CA ALA A 14 -5.70 8.69 -27.82
C ALA A 14 -5.11 7.63 -26.88
N GLN A 15 -5.05 6.37 -27.34
CA GLN A 15 -4.48 5.27 -26.55
C GLN A 15 -2.97 5.48 -26.30
N GLN A 16 -2.22 5.93 -27.30
CA GLN A 16 -0.80 6.24 -27.16
C GLN A 16 -0.56 7.33 -26.10
N LYS A 17 -1.37 8.39 -26.10
CA LYS A 17 -1.29 9.44 -25.07
C LYS A 17 -1.63 8.92 -23.68
N LEU A 18 -2.65 8.06 -23.54
CA LEU A 18 -2.98 7.43 -22.27
C LEU A 18 -1.85 6.53 -21.76
N ASP A 19 -1.21 5.78 -22.64
CA ASP A 19 -0.08 4.92 -22.29
C ASP A 19 1.13 5.75 -21.83
N GLU A 20 1.42 6.87 -22.47
CA GLU A 20 2.50 7.78 -22.07
C GLU A 20 2.25 8.38 -20.68
N VAL A 21 1.02 8.85 -20.41
CA VAL A 21 0.60 9.35 -19.10
C VAL A 21 0.69 8.24 -18.04
N SER A 22 0.27 7.02 -18.38
CA SER A 22 0.34 5.86 -17.49
C SER A 22 1.79 5.52 -17.13
N ARG A 23 2.71 5.54 -18.11
CA ARG A 23 4.13 5.26 -17.90
C ARG A 23 4.78 6.29 -17.00
N THR A 24 4.56 7.58 -17.27
CA THR A 24 5.15 8.68 -16.48
C THR A 24 4.61 8.68 -15.04
N THR A 25 3.31 8.48 -14.87
CA THR A 25 2.67 8.38 -13.55
C THR A 25 3.20 7.20 -12.74
N LYS A 26 3.28 6.01 -13.36
CA LYS A 26 3.85 4.81 -12.72
C LYS A 26 5.32 5.01 -12.33
N ALA A 27 6.12 5.66 -13.18
CA ALA A 27 7.51 5.98 -12.88
C ALA A 27 7.62 6.95 -11.69
N GLY A 28 6.76 7.97 -11.62
CA GLY A 28 6.68 8.88 -10.48
C GLY A 28 6.29 8.17 -9.18
N MET A 29 5.27 7.32 -9.23
CA MET A 29 4.84 6.50 -8.08
C MET A 29 5.96 5.55 -7.62
N ALA A 30 6.66 4.89 -8.54
CA ALA A 30 7.76 4.00 -8.21
C ALA A 30 8.94 4.73 -7.57
N ARG A 31 9.25 5.95 -8.02
CA ARG A 31 10.28 6.81 -7.39
C ARG A 31 9.90 7.15 -5.95
N VAL A 32 8.66 7.59 -5.71
CA VAL A 32 8.17 7.92 -4.35
C VAL A 32 8.09 6.68 -3.46
N ALA A 33 7.72 5.52 -4.01
CA ALA A 33 7.69 4.27 -3.25
C ALA A 33 9.09 3.83 -2.76
N ARG A 34 10.15 4.20 -3.48
CA ARG A 34 11.54 3.91 -3.12
C ARG A 34 12.18 4.93 -2.18
N GLU A 35 11.62 6.14 -2.05
CA GLU A 35 12.11 7.13 -1.07
C GLU A 35 12.09 6.48 0.33
N THR A 36 13.13 6.68 1.14
CA THR A 36 13.16 6.18 2.52
C THR A 36 12.15 6.94 3.39
N ASP A 37 11.79 6.41 4.55
CA ASP A 37 10.89 7.14 5.46
C ASP A 37 11.50 8.47 5.94
N GLU A 38 12.83 8.54 6.07
CA GLU A 38 13.58 9.77 6.40
C GLU A 38 13.50 10.81 5.27
N GLU A 39 13.71 10.40 4.02
CA GLU A 39 13.59 11.27 2.84
C GLU A 39 12.17 11.79 2.65
N ARG A 40 11.16 10.99 3.00
CA ARG A 40 9.75 11.40 2.95
C ARG A 40 9.39 12.39 4.05
N GLN A 41 9.86 12.15 5.29
CA GLN A 41 9.65 13.07 6.41
C GLN A 41 10.32 14.43 6.15
N ALA A 42 11.54 14.44 5.62
CA ALA A 42 12.25 15.67 5.25
C ALA A 42 11.53 16.49 4.15
N LYS A 43 10.75 15.82 3.28
CA LYS A 43 9.96 16.45 2.21
C LYS A 43 8.49 16.65 2.57
N HIS A 44 8.08 16.38 3.82
CA HIS A 44 6.67 16.35 4.25
C HIS A 44 5.75 15.54 3.33
N LYS A 45 6.25 14.47 2.71
CA LYS A 45 5.48 13.62 1.78
C LYS A 45 4.88 12.44 2.53
N ASN A 46 3.58 12.19 2.29
CA ASN A 46 2.89 11.02 2.84
C ASN A 46 3.27 9.73 2.08
N ARG A 47 3.30 8.61 2.80
CA ARG A 47 3.38 7.27 2.21
C ARG A 47 2.24 7.06 1.21
N ILE A 48 2.55 6.44 0.06
CA ILE A 48 1.53 6.01 -0.90
C ILE A 48 0.67 4.91 -0.28
N GLY A 49 -0.65 5.03 -0.42
CA GLY A 49 -1.62 4.05 0.05
C GLY A 49 -2.45 4.58 1.22
N ARG A 50 -3.28 3.71 1.78
CA ARG A 50 -4.11 4.07 2.93
C ARG A 50 -3.20 4.36 4.12
N PRO A 51 -3.27 5.56 4.74
CA PRO A 51 -2.56 5.77 5.99
C PRO A 51 -3.04 4.71 6.98
N ALA A 52 -2.10 4.11 7.72
CA ALA A 52 -2.49 3.37 8.89
C ALA A 52 -3.23 4.37 9.78
N LYS A 53 -4.56 4.26 9.88
CA LYS A 53 -5.35 5.04 10.84
C LYS A 53 -4.53 5.01 12.13
N ASN A 54 -4.09 6.18 12.60
CA ASN A 54 -3.67 6.46 13.97
C ASN A 54 -3.90 5.23 14.83
N GLN A 55 -2.89 4.35 14.90
CA GLN A 55 -3.12 2.97 15.29
C GLN A 55 -3.52 3.01 16.76
N TRP A 56 -4.82 2.99 17.01
CA TRP A 56 -5.38 2.97 18.35
C TRP A 56 -5.00 1.66 19.06
N TYR A 57 -4.46 0.70 18.31
CA TYR A 57 -3.80 -0.50 18.80
C TYR A 57 -2.32 -0.50 18.41
N ASP A 58 -1.45 -0.85 19.34
CA ASP A 58 -0.02 -1.00 19.08
C ASP A 58 0.27 -2.36 18.41
N ARG A 59 0.83 -2.33 17.20
CA ARG A 59 1.23 -3.55 16.49
C ARG A 59 2.33 -4.32 17.21
N GLN A 60 3.23 -3.63 17.89
CA GLN A 60 4.31 -4.27 18.63
C GLN A 60 3.73 -5.00 19.84
N ALA A 61 2.84 -4.35 20.60
CA ALA A 61 2.14 -4.99 21.72
C ALA A 61 1.32 -6.23 21.28
N ILE A 62 0.73 -6.22 20.08
CA ILE A 62 0.08 -7.42 19.50
C ILE A 62 1.11 -8.51 19.16
N ALA A 63 2.25 -8.15 18.58
CA ALA A 63 3.30 -9.12 18.24
C ALA A 63 3.90 -9.76 19.50
N ASP A 64 4.15 -8.96 20.54
CA ASP A 64 4.71 -9.41 21.81
C ASP A 64 3.72 -10.35 22.55
N ALA A 65 2.43 -10.02 22.57
CA ALA A 65 1.39 -10.89 23.13
C ALA A 65 1.32 -12.25 22.41
N LEU A 66 1.45 -12.25 21.08
CA LEU A 66 1.48 -13.49 20.30
C LEU A 66 2.77 -14.28 20.51
N ALA A 67 3.91 -13.61 20.72
CA ALA A 67 5.18 -14.25 21.05
C ALA A 67 5.15 -14.87 22.46
N ALA A 68 4.43 -14.26 23.39
CA ALA A 68 4.15 -14.79 24.73
C ALA A 68 3.18 -15.99 24.72
N GLY A 69 2.65 -16.37 23.57
CA GLY A 69 1.77 -17.53 23.40
C GLY A 69 0.28 -17.23 23.59
N GLU A 70 -0.13 -15.97 23.66
CA GLU A 70 -1.55 -15.62 23.76
C GLU A 70 -2.35 -16.07 22.53
N ARG A 71 -3.63 -16.42 22.74
CA ARG A 71 -4.49 -16.90 21.68
C ARG A 71 -4.90 -15.74 20.75
N PRO A 72 -4.80 -15.87 19.41
CA PRO A 72 -5.09 -14.78 18.49
C PRO A 72 -6.49 -14.16 18.60
N ASP A 73 -7.50 -14.94 19.01
CA ASP A 73 -8.88 -14.49 19.23
C ASP A 73 -9.04 -13.59 20.47
N GLU A 74 -8.27 -13.85 21.52
CA GLU A 74 -8.25 -13.02 22.73
C GLU A 74 -7.53 -11.69 22.46
N VAL A 75 -6.40 -11.75 21.75
CA VAL A 75 -5.66 -10.57 21.29
C VAL A 75 -6.54 -9.71 20.37
N ALA A 76 -7.27 -10.32 19.43
CA ALA A 76 -8.19 -9.61 18.55
C ALA A 76 -9.26 -8.83 19.32
N LYS A 77 -9.87 -9.43 20.35
CA LYS A 77 -10.88 -8.78 21.19
C LYS A 77 -10.29 -7.66 22.04
N ARG A 78 -9.16 -7.90 22.70
CA ARG A 78 -8.49 -6.93 23.58
C ARG A 78 -8.12 -5.65 22.85
N TYR A 79 -7.55 -5.80 21.66
CA TYR A 79 -7.15 -4.69 20.81
C TYR A 79 -8.22 -4.33 19.78
N GLY A 80 -9.45 -4.84 19.91
CA GLY A 80 -10.60 -4.69 18.99
C GLY A 80 -10.27 -4.68 17.49
N VAL A 81 -9.29 -5.47 17.07
CA VAL A 81 -8.90 -5.63 15.68
C VAL A 81 -9.51 -6.89 15.09
N GLY A 82 -9.73 -6.90 13.77
CA GLY A 82 -10.13 -8.13 13.08
C GLY A 82 -9.07 -9.22 13.24
N ILE A 83 -9.51 -10.48 13.40
CA ILE A 83 -8.62 -11.64 13.57
C ILE A 83 -7.59 -11.78 12.44
N ALA A 84 -7.99 -11.45 11.21
CA ALA A 84 -7.11 -11.45 10.04
C ALA A 84 -5.95 -10.44 10.16
N THR A 85 -6.14 -9.35 10.91
CA THR A 85 -5.08 -8.38 11.20
C THR A 85 -4.07 -8.95 12.18
N VAL A 86 -4.53 -9.67 13.21
CA VAL A 86 -3.65 -10.36 14.18
C VAL A 86 -2.76 -11.39 13.48
N TYR A 87 -3.33 -12.23 12.61
CA TYR A 87 -2.55 -13.18 11.81
C TYR A 87 -1.56 -12.50 10.84
N ARG A 88 -1.94 -11.37 10.23
CA ARG A 88 -1.02 -10.58 9.40
C ARG A 88 0.17 -10.04 10.21
N ILE A 89 -0.07 -9.57 11.43
CA ILE A 89 0.99 -9.09 12.33
C ILE A 89 1.91 -10.25 12.73
N ARG A 90 1.35 -11.41 13.10
CA ARG A 90 2.14 -12.62 13.40
C ARG A 90 3.06 -13.02 12.26
N LYS A 91 2.53 -13.04 11.03
CA LYS A 91 3.30 -13.38 9.83
C LYS A 91 4.41 -12.36 9.56
N ALA A 92 4.12 -11.07 9.74
CA ALA A 92 5.11 -10.02 9.56
C ALA A 92 6.24 -10.10 10.60
N ALA A 93 5.91 -10.37 11.88
CA ALA A 93 6.89 -10.55 12.94
C ALA A 93 7.83 -11.74 12.67
N ALA A 94 7.28 -12.87 12.21
CA ALA A 94 8.06 -14.05 11.85
C ALA A 94 8.97 -13.86 10.62
N ALA A 95 8.77 -12.83 9.81
CA ALA A 95 9.62 -12.52 8.65
C ALA A 95 10.78 -11.57 8.99
N VAL A 96 10.78 -10.99 10.19
CA VAL A 96 11.78 -10.03 10.68
C VAL A 96 12.73 -10.67 11.71
N ALA A 97 12.31 -11.77 12.34
CA ALA A 97 13.14 -12.62 13.21
C ALA A 97 14.01 -13.58 12.38
#